data_AF-A0A1J7BSS4-F1
#
_entry.id   AF-A0A1J7BSS4-F1
#
_cell.length_a   1.000
_cell.length_b   1.000
_cell.length_c   1.000
_cell.angle_alpha   90.00
_cell.angle_beta   90.00
_cell.angle_gamma   90.00
#
_symmetry.space_group_name_H-M   'P 1'
#
loop_
_entity.id
_entity.type
_entity.pdbx_description
1 polymer ?
#
loop_
_entity_poly.entity_id
_entity_poly.type
_entity_poly.pdbx_seq_one_letter_code
_entity_poly.pdbx_strand_id
1 'polypeptide(L)'
;MDYYLRVTGRSHLRQAGVRPAPAPTPGHPLSSPLLLRTLRLNCLTRAYADIWSKLFDPSWRDHEPWAYPWQGLPPLGDVTPTWQRDTPLRTERARRSALVEIDALVAVWLGMDADALIAAYRGRFPVLQKYEAVTWFDADGWKIAGNARTYGQRQTKDSFPQFEAHLADPSAAPPPDGYTPPFYKADREREMREAHAIFQARLDAAVARGEWDPIKQEVPGQ
;
A
#
# COMPACT_ATOMS: atom_id res chain seq x y z
N MET A 1 6.98 -13.76 0.46
CA MET A 1 6.11 -14.96 0.52
C MET A 1 6.00 -15.67 -0.84
N ASP A 2 5.60 -14.98 -1.92
CA ASP A 2 5.52 -15.58 -3.27
C ASP A 2 6.86 -16.17 -3.76
N TYR A 3 7.97 -15.45 -3.63
CA TYR A 3 9.31 -15.99 -3.91
C TYR A 3 9.63 -17.25 -3.07
N TYR A 4 9.31 -17.23 -1.78
CA TYR A 4 9.48 -18.38 -0.89
C TYR A 4 8.66 -19.59 -1.38
N LEU A 5 7.42 -19.38 -1.83
CA LEU A 5 6.57 -20.46 -2.35
C LEU A 5 7.08 -21.01 -3.68
N ARG A 6 7.57 -20.14 -4.57
CA ARG A 6 8.16 -20.56 -5.85
C ARG A 6 9.44 -21.35 -5.65
N VAL A 7 10.35 -20.88 -4.80
CA VAL A 7 11.63 -21.56 -4.53
C VAL A 7 11.44 -22.85 -3.74
N THR A 8 10.42 -22.93 -2.88
CA THR A 8 10.10 -24.17 -2.16
C THR A 8 9.35 -25.20 -3.00
N GLY A 9 8.99 -24.89 -4.26
CA GLY A 9 8.36 -25.82 -5.20
C GLY A 9 6.99 -26.34 -4.75
N ARG A 10 6.32 -25.64 -3.83
CA ARG A 10 5.05 -26.10 -3.25
C ARG A 10 3.87 -25.73 -4.13
N SER A 11 3.13 -26.73 -4.60
CA SER A 11 1.88 -26.55 -5.36
C SER A 11 0.68 -26.17 -4.47
N HIS A 12 0.73 -26.51 -3.19
CA HIS A 12 -0.33 -26.23 -2.21
C HIS A 12 0.23 -25.70 -0.89
N LEU A 13 -0.40 -24.66 -0.36
CA LEU A 13 -0.04 -24.03 0.91
C LEU A 13 -0.82 -24.71 2.05
N ARG A 14 -0.35 -25.87 2.50
CA ARG A 14 -0.91 -26.59 3.66
C ARG A 14 -0.36 -26.01 4.97
N GLN A 15 -1.01 -26.28 6.10
CA GLN A 15 -0.60 -25.78 7.43
C GLN A 15 0.89 -25.99 7.74
N ALA A 16 1.45 -27.15 7.37
CA ALA A 16 2.89 -27.44 7.53
C ALA A 16 3.79 -26.53 6.68
N GLY A 17 3.30 -26.03 5.55
CA GLY A 17 4.01 -25.08 4.68
C GLY A 17 3.89 -23.62 5.13
N VAL A 18 2.97 -23.31 6.05
CA VAL A 18 2.81 -21.97 6.66
C VAL A 18 3.83 -21.75 7.77
N ARG A 19 4.09 -22.78 8.60
CA ARG A 19 5.01 -22.67 9.76
C ARG A 19 6.41 -22.10 9.43
N PRO A 20 7.08 -22.52 8.33
CA PRO A 20 8.38 -21.96 7.98
C PRO A 20 8.30 -20.68 7.13
N ALA A 21 7.10 -20.16 6.85
CA ALA A 21 6.99 -18.88 6.18
C ALA A 21 7.44 -17.76 7.13
N PRO A 22 8.12 -16.72 6.63
CA PRO A 22 8.42 -15.55 7.44
C PRO A 22 7.10 -14.97 7.96
N ALA A 23 6.95 -14.94 9.29
CA ALA A 23 5.79 -14.43 9.99
C ALA A 23 6.18 -13.13 10.71
N PRO A 24 5.23 -12.18 10.85
CA PRO A 24 5.46 -10.98 11.66
C PRO A 24 5.85 -11.39 13.09
N THR A 25 6.91 -10.79 13.63
CA THR A 25 7.22 -10.97 15.06
C THR A 25 6.09 -10.37 15.90
N PRO A 26 5.52 -11.13 16.85
CA PRO A 26 4.53 -10.60 17.77
C PRO A 26 5.05 -9.35 18.49
N GLY A 27 4.20 -8.35 18.67
CA GLY A 27 4.55 -7.12 19.40
C GLY A 27 5.42 -6.12 18.63
N HIS A 28 5.79 -6.38 17.37
CA HIS A 28 6.55 -5.42 16.59
C HIS A 28 5.81 -4.05 16.47
N PRO A 29 6.49 -2.90 16.62
CA PRO A 29 5.86 -1.57 16.59
C PRO A 29 5.07 -1.26 15.31
N LEU A 30 5.45 -1.88 14.18
CA LEU A 30 4.78 -1.72 12.90
C LEU A 30 3.70 -2.79 12.60
N SER A 31 3.34 -3.62 13.57
CA SER A 31 2.30 -4.66 13.42
C SER A 31 0.91 -4.07 13.17
N SER A 32 0.49 -3.09 13.99
CA SER A 32 -0.78 -2.38 13.83
C SER A 32 -0.92 -1.65 12.48
N PRO A 33 0.05 -0.83 12.02
CA PRO A 33 -0.06 -0.19 10.71
C PRO A 33 -0.12 -1.19 9.54
N LEU A 34 0.59 -2.32 9.65
CA LEU A 34 0.54 -3.38 8.65
C LEU A 34 -0.81 -4.09 8.63
N LEU A 35 -1.35 -4.40 9.80
CA LEU A 35 -2.63 -5.07 9.97
C LEU A 35 -3.76 -4.25 9.36
N LEU A 36 -3.86 -2.95 9.66
CA LEU A 36 -4.89 -2.07 9.12
C LEU A 36 -4.88 -2.06 7.58
N ARG A 37 -3.73 -1.81 6.97
CA ARG A 37 -3.59 -1.78 5.49
C ARG A 37 -3.95 -3.13 4.88
N THR A 38 -3.50 -4.21 5.50
CA THR A 38 -3.81 -5.59 5.06
C THR A 38 -5.31 -5.86 5.13
N LEU A 39 -5.98 -5.53 6.24
CA LEU A 39 -7.41 -5.76 6.39
C LEU A 39 -8.23 -4.93 5.42
N ARG A 40 -7.93 -3.64 5.25
CA ARG A 40 -8.67 -2.78 4.31
C ARG A 40 -8.47 -3.19 2.85
N LEU A 41 -7.36 -3.84 2.50
CA LEU A 41 -7.13 -4.40 1.16
C LEU A 41 -7.89 -5.71 0.90
N ASN A 42 -8.17 -6.50 1.94
CA ASN A 42 -8.67 -7.88 1.82
C ASN A 42 -10.13 -8.07 2.29
N CYS A 43 -10.61 -7.28 3.26
CA CYS A 43 -11.98 -7.36 3.78
C CYS A 43 -12.98 -6.66 2.84
N LEU A 44 -13.07 -7.12 1.60
CA LEU A 44 -13.75 -6.41 0.50
C LEU A 44 -15.28 -6.49 0.54
N THR A 45 -15.82 -7.46 1.27
CA THR A 45 -17.25 -7.77 1.33
C THR A 45 -17.70 -8.02 2.77
N ARG A 46 -19.00 -7.97 3.01
CA ARG A 46 -19.61 -8.23 4.32
C ARG A 46 -19.28 -9.62 4.89
N ALA A 47 -18.89 -10.59 4.05
CA ALA A 47 -18.47 -11.91 4.52
C ALA A 47 -17.22 -11.85 5.43
N TYR A 48 -16.46 -10.75 5.37
CA TYR A 48 -15.31 -10.50 6.25
C TYR A 48 -15.67 -9.70 7.51
N ALA A 49 -16.94 -9.45 7.80
CA ALA A 49 -17.34 -8.64 8.95
C ALA A 49 -16.84 -9.22 10.29
N ASP A 50 -16.90 -10.54 10.45
CA ASP A 50 -16.48 -11.21 11.68
C ASP A 50 -14.97 -11.08 11.92
N ILE A 51 -14.15 -11.26 10.88
CA ILE A 51 -12.69 -11.12 11.00
C ILE A 51 -12.31 -9.64 11.20
N TRP A 52 -12.99 -8.73 10.51
CA TRP A 52 -12.81 -7.29 10.68
C TRP A 52 -13.08 -6.87 12.13
N SER A 53 -14.24 -7.22 12.68
CA SER A 53 -14.62 -6.85 14.05
C SER A 53 -13.69 -7.44 15.11
N LYS A 54 -13.16 -8.65 14.89
CA LYS A 54 -12.25 -9.31 15.84
C LYS A 54 -10.85 -8.69 15.88
N LEU A 55 -10.40 -8.13 14.75
CA LEU A 55 -9.07 -7.57 14.59
C LEU A 55 -9.07 -6.04 14.64
N PHE A 56 -10.24 -5.41 14.69
CA PHE A 56 -10.38 -3.97 14.80
C PHE A 56 -9.71 -3.46 16.07
N ASP A 57 -8.87 -2.44 15.91
CA ASP A 57 -8.25 -1.71 17.01
C ASP A 57 -8.81 -0.27 17.02
N PRO A 58 -9.47 0.17 18.11
CA PRO A 58 -9.97 1.53 18.24
C PRO A 58 -8.89 2.62 18.08
N SER A 59 -7.61 2.31 18.37
CA SER A 59 -6.49 3.26 18.28
C SER A 59 -6.19 3.70 16.85
N TRP A 60 -6.62 2.95 15.83
CA TRP A 60 -6.33 3.24 14.43
C TRP A 60 -6.79 4.62 13.97
N ARG A 61 -7.91 5.12 14.52
CA ARG A 61 -8.44 6.43 14.15
C ARG A 61 -7.46 7.56 14.45
N ASP A 62 -6.78 7.47 15.58
CA ASP A 62 -5.94 8.55 16.10
C ASP A 62 -4.45 8.30 15.81
N HIS A 63 -4.05 7.03 15.67
CA HIS A 63 -2.64 6.63 15.59
C HIS A 63 -2.21 6.05 14.24
N GLU A 64 -3.15 5.75 13.33
CA GLU A 64 -2.84 5.17 12.02
C GLU A 64 -3.25 6.02 10.82
N PRO A 65 -2.65 7.21 10.64
CA PRO A 65 -2.74 7.92 9.37
C PRO A 65 -1.96 7.19 8.26
N TRP A 66 -2.21 7.64 7.03
CA TRP A 66 -1.30 7.35 5.92
C TRP A 66 0.13 7.81 6.26
N ALA A 67 1.14 7.04 5.88
CA ALA A 67 2.53 7.41 6.10
C ALA A 67 2.97 8.46 5.07
N TYR A 68 2.59 8.28 3.80
CA TYR A 68 2.75 9.31 2.78
C TYR A 68 1.50 10.21 2.75
N PRO A 69 1.63 11.55 2.61
CA PRO A 69 0.49 12.46 2.62
C PRO A 69 -0.28 12.40 1.28
N TRP A 70 -1.05 11.33 1.06
CA TRP A 70 -1.84 11.13 -0.15
C TRP A 70 -2.98 12.16 -0.26
N GLN A 71 -2.71 13.30 -0.87
CA GLN A 71 -3.69 14.38 -1.06
C GLN A 71 -4.96 13.85 -1.74
N GLY A 72 -6.13 14.10 -1.17
CA GLY A 72 -7.42 13.67 -1.72
C GLY A 72 -7.82 12.22 -1.42
N LEU A 73 -7.00 11.42 -0.73
CA LEU A 73 -7.45 10.15 -0.18
C LEU A 73 -8.14 10.36 1.18
N PRO A 74 -9.23 9.64 1.48
CA PRO A 74 -9.79 9.60 2.82
C PRO A 74 -8.77 9.09 3.84
N PRO A 75 -8.87 9.49 5.13
CA PRO A 75 -7.96 9.01 6.16
C PRO A 75 -7.93 7.48 6.24
N LEU A 76 -6.75 6.91 6.46
CA LEU A 76 -6.58 5.46 6.50
C LEU A 76 -7.32 4.83 7.71
N GLY A 77 -7.24 5.49 8.87
CA GLY A 77 -7.84 5.07 10.13
C GLY A 77 -9.31 5.47 10.30
N ASP A 78 -9.94 6.13 9.32
CA ASP A 78 -11.36 6.47 9.39
C ASP A 78 -12.23 5.23 9.11
N VAL A 79 -12.30 4.37 10.13
CA VAL A 79 -13.00 3.10 10.12
C VAL A 79 -13.71 2.85 11.46
N THR A 80 -14.61 1.86 11.47
CA THR A 80 -15.42 1.49 12.64
C THR A 80 -15.34 0.00 12.91
N PRO A 81 -15.66 -0.48 14.13
CA PRO A 81 -15.66 -1.93 14.43
C PRO A 81 -16.66 -2.73 13.58
N THR A 82 -17.76 -2.11 13.15
CA THR A 82 -18.70 -2.73 12.22
C THR A 82 -18.23 -2.55 10.78
N TRP A 83 -18.22 -3.63 9.99
CA TRP A 83 -17.89 -3.55 8.58
C TRP A 83 -18.92 -2.73 7.80
N GLN A 84 -18.44 -1.78 7.01
CA GLN A 84 -19.22 -0.86 6.17
C GLN A 84 -18.70 -0.85 4.74
N ARG A 85 -19.43 -0.22 3.81
CA ARG A 85 -19.04 -0.20 2.38
C ARG A 85 -17.71 0.53 2.14
N ASP A 86 -17.39 1.51 2.95
CA ASP A 86 -16.18 2.35 2.94
C ASP A 86 -15.00 1.74 3.74
N THR A 87 -15.26 0.67 4.52
CA THR A 87 -14.22 -0.06 5.25
C THR A 87 -13.07 -0.53 4.33
N PRO A 88 -13.31 -1.22 3.20
CA PRO A 88 -12.22 -1.57 2.30
C PRO A 88 -11.73 -0.40 1.44
N LEU A 89 -10.46 -0.43 1.06
CA LEU A 89 -9.91 0.46 0.03
C LEU A 89 -10.44 0.02 -1.35
N ARG A 90 -11.31 0.84 -1.94
CA ARG A 90 -12.00 0.52 -3.21
C ARG A 90 -11.39 1.18 -4.43
N THR A 91 -10.97 2.44 -4.32
CA THR A 91 -10.41 3.16 -5.47
C THR A 91 -9.06 2.58 -5.85
N GLU A 92 -8.75 2.61 -7.15
CA GLU A 92 -7.49 2.05 -7.66
C GLU A 92 -6.30 2.77 -7.04
N ARG A 93 -6.41 4.09 -6.84
CA ARG A 93 -5.40 4.91 -6.15
C ARG A 93 -5.19 4.48 -4.71
N ALA A 94 -6.25 4.39 -3.91
CA ALA A 94 -6.11 4.06 -2.48
C ALA A 94 -5.52 2.65 -2.26
N ARG A 95 -5.93 1.68 -3.09
CA ARG A 95 -5.36 0.33 -3.06
C ARG A 95 -3.88 0.34 -3.40
N ARG A 96 -3.48 1.09 -4.44
CA ARG A 96 -2.08 1.21 -4.85
C ARG A 96 -1.23 1.94 -3.80
N SER A 97 -1.75 3.00 -3.19
CA SER A 97 -1.11 3.73 -2.09
C SER A 97 -0.85 2.82 -0.88
N ALA A 98 -1.81 1.97 -0.49
CA ALA A 98 -1.58 0.98 0.57
C ALA A 98 -0.50 -0.05 0.21
N LEU A 99 -0.41 -0.49 -1.05
CA LEU A 99 0.65 -1.39 -1.49
C LEU A 99 2.05 -0.73 -1.39
N VAL A 100 2.17 0.53 -1.80
CA VAL A 100 3.42 1.31 -1.65
C VAL A 100 3.83 1.41 -0.18
N GLU A 101 2.89 1.74 0.70
CA GLU A 101 3.20 1.84 2.12
C GLU A 101 3.49 0.49 2.77
N ILE A 102 2.87 -0.61 2.32
CA ILE A 102 3.21 -1.95 2.79
C ILE A 102 4.65 -2.30 2.39
N ASP A 103 5.07 -2.00 1.16
CA ASP A 103 6.45 -2.25 0.71
C ASP A 103 7.46 -1.47 1.58
N ALA A 104 7.18 -0.18 1.86
CA ALA A 104 8.00 0.66 2.72
C ALA A 104 8.02 0.19 4.19
N LEU A 105 6.85 -0.15 4.74
CA LEU A 105 6.70 -0.63 6.11
C LEU A 105 7.47 -1.94 6.33
N VAL A 106 7.30 -2.90 5.43
CA VAL A 106 7.96 -4.20 5.53
C VAL A 106 9.48 -4.07 5.34
N ALA A 107 9.95 -3.12 4.54
CA ALA A 107 11.38 -2.82 4.46
C ALA A 107 11.93 -2.37 5.82
N VAL A 108 11.28 -1.40 6.48
CA VAL A 108 11.68 -0.96 7.83
C VAL A 108 11.64 -2.12 8.83
N TRP A 109 10.57 -2.92 8.82
CA TRP A 109 10.45 -4.08 9.69
C TRP A 109 11.64 -5.03 9.54
N LEU A 110 12.06 -5.30 8.31
CA LEU A 110 13.17 -6.20 8.00
C LEU A 110 14.56 -5.55 8.20
N GLY A 111 14.65 -4.32 8.71
CA GLY A 111 15.90 -3.59 8.84
C GLY A 111 16.53 -3.17 7.51
N MET A 112 15.73 -3.09 6.44
CA MET A 112 16.15 -2.64 5.12
C MET A 112 16.00 -1.11 5.02
N ASP A 113 17.10 -0.42 4.72
CA ASP A 113 17.05 1.02 4.48
C ASP A 113 16.32 1.38 3.17
N ALA A 114 15.99 2.67 3.02
CA ALA A 114 15.26 3.15 1.85
C ALA A 114 16.03 2.94 0.53
N ASP A 115 17.36 3.05 0.52
CA ASP A 115 18.15 2.88 -0.70
C ASP A 115 18.15 1.43 -1.16
N ALA A 116 18.25 0.49 -0.22
CA ALA A 116 18.12 -0.94 -0.47
C ALA A 116 16.72 -1.32 -0.96
N LEU A 117 15.65 -0.71 -0.39
CA LEU A 117 14.28 -0.89 -0.89
C LEU A 117 14.14 -0.41 -2.34
N ILE A 118 14.64 0.79 -2.65
CA ILE A 118 14.60 1.34 -4.00
C ILE A 118 15.45 0.50 -4.97
N ALA A 119 16.62 0.04 -4.55
CA ALA A 119 17.47 -0.84 -5.35
C ALA A 119 16.77 -2.19 -5.64
N ALA A 120 16.08 -2.77 -4.65
CA ALA A 120 15.29 -3.97 -4.84
C ALA A 120 14.12 -3.75 -5.82
N TYR A 121 13.41 -2.63 -5.69
CA TYR A 121 12.35 -2.23 -6.62
C TYR A 121 12.89 -2.14 -8.06
N ARG A 122 14.00 -1.41 -8.26
CA ARG A 122 14.66 -1.23 -9.55
C ARG A 122 15.12 -2.54 -10.16
N GLY A 123 15.80 -3.38 -9.38
CA GLY A 123 16.41 -4.63 -9.85
C GLY A 123 15.44 -5.80 -10.04
N ARG A 124 14.34 -5.85 -9.29
CA ARG A 124 13.44 -7.03 -9.27
C ARG A 124 12.09 -6.79 -9.94
N PHE A 125 11.66 -5.54 -10.13
CA PHE A 125 10.33 -5.22 -10.67
C PHE A 125 10.36 -4.30 -11.92
N PRO A 126 11.18 -4.60 -12.95
CA PRO A 126 11.29 -3.74 -14.14
C PRO A 126 10.00 -3.61 -14.93
N VAL A 127 9.13 -4.63 -14.88
CA VAL A 127 7.81 -4.59 -15.53
C VAL A 127 6.87 -3.61 -14.81
N LEU A 128 6.87 -3.64 -13.47
CA LEU A 128 6.05 -2.72 -12.67
C LEU A 128 6.49 -1.26 -12.88
N GLN A 129 7.79 -1.00 -12.93
CA GLN A 129 8.34 0.33 -13.23
C GLN A 129 7.83 0.88 -14.56
N LYS A 130 7.89 0.07 -15.63
CA LYS A 130 7.39 0.47 -16.95
C LYS A 130 5.89 0.79 -16.93
N TYR A 131 5.10 0.05 -16.16
CA TYR A 131 3.67 0.33 -16.03
C TYR A 131 3.40 1.59 -15.22
N GLU A 132 4.07 1.76 -14.07
CA GLU A 132 3.85 2.93 -13.20
C GLU A 132 4.35 4.23 -13.84
N ALA A 133 5.39 4.19 -14.68
CA ALA A 133 5.89 5.37 -15.40
C ALA A 133 4.83 6.08 -16.26
N VAL A 134 3.82 5.32 -16.71
CA VAL A 134 2.68 5.80 -17.50
C VAL A 134 1.34 5.66 -16.77
N THR A 135 1.36 5.55 -15.44
CA THR A 135 0.16 5.43 -14.59
C THR A 135 -0.15 6.75 -13.89
N TRP A 136 -1.41 7.16 -14.00
CA TRP A 136 -1.98 8.35 -13.37
C TRP A 136 -3.27 7.99 -12.66
N PHE A 137 -3.70 8.85 -11.75
CA PHE A 137 -4.96 8.75 -11.05
C PHE A 137 -5.68 10.08 -11.06
N ASP A 138 -6.99 10.08 -11.21
CA ASP A 138 -7.81 11.28 -11.09
C ASP A 138 -8.11 11.62 -9.61
N ALA A 139 -8.86 12.70 -9.37
CA ALA A 139 -9.23 13.17 -8.04
C ALA A 139 -10.08 12.15 -7.26
N ASP A 140 -10.90 11.38 -7.96
CA ASP A 140 -11.76 10.34 -7.39
C ASP A 140 -11.01 9.00 -7.20
N GLY A 141 -9.74 8.93 -7.60
CA GLY A 141 -8.85 7.79 -7.44
C GLY A 141 -9.00 6.71 -8.51
N TRP A 142 -9.62 7.01 -9.64
CA TRP A 142 -9.67 6.17 -10.84
C TRP A 142 -8.37 6.25 -11.60
N LYS A 143 -7.90 5.09 -12.07
CA LYS A 143 -6.63 4.98 -12.77
C LYS A 143 -6.78 5.30 -14.26
N ILE A 144 -5.77 5.96 -14.81
CA ILE A 144 -5.53 6.16 -16.24
C ILE A 144 -4.12 5.67 -16.54
N ALA A 145 -3.96 4.69 -17.43
CA ALA A 145 -2.65 4.12 -17.74
C ALA A 145 -2.36 4.07 -19.24
N GLY A 146 -1.13 4.39 -19.63
CA GLY A 146 -0.70 4.35 -21.04
C GLY A 146 -0.38 2.95 -21.56
N ASN A 147 -0.36 1.94 -20.67
CA ASN A 147 -0.13 0.56 -21.03
C ASN A 147 -1.41 -0.27 -20.94
N ALA A 148 -1.79 -0.93 -22.04
CA ALA A 148 -3.00 -1.75 -22.15
C ALA A 148 -3.11 -2.87 -21.10
N ARG A 149 -1.98 -3.37 -20.58
CA ARG A 149 -1.98 -4.42 -19.55
C ARG A 149 -2.36 -3.91 -18.16
N THR A 150 -2.40 -2.60 -17.97
CA THR A 150 -2.66 -1.96 -16.68
C THR A 150 -3.73 -0.88 -16.76
N TYR A 151 -4.62 -0.93 -17.76
CA TYR A 151 -5.76 -0.03 -17.84
C TYR A 151 -6.59 0.02 -16.56
N GLY A 152 -7.15 1.20 -16.29
CA GLY A 152 -8.10 1.41 -15.20
C GLY A 152 -9.42 0.71 -15.45
N GLN A 153 -10.19 0.48 -14.39
CA GLN A 153 -11.47 -0.25 -14.48
C GLN A 153 -12.45 0.39 -15.47
N ARG A 154 -12.42 1.72 -15.57
CA ARG A 154 -13.33 2.53 -16.40
C ARG A 154 -12.67 3.03 -17.68
N GLN A 155 -11.39 2.73 -17.86
CA GLN A 155 -10.60 3.28 -18.95
C GLN A 155 -11.05 2.70 -20.29
N THR A 156 -11.32 3.58 -21.25
CA THR A 156 -11.58 3.19 -22.64
C THR A 156 -10.32 3.40 -23.48
N LYS A 157 -10.37 2.97 -24.76
CA LYS A 157 -9.28 3.23 -25.71
C LYS A 157 -9.03 4.73 -25.95
N ASP A 158 -10.04 5.57 -25.74
CA ASP A 158 -9.98 7.01 -26.01
C ASP A 158 -9.54 7.81 -24.76
N SER A 159 -9.65 7.22 -23.56
CA SER A 159 -9.33 7.89 -22.29
C SER A 159 -7.87 8.35 -22.19
N PHE A 160 -6.90 7.53 -22.63
CA PHE A 160 -5.48 7.90 -22.54
C PHE A 160 -5.08 8.97 -23.58
N PRO A 161 -5.48 8.88 -24.85
CA PRO A 161 -5.28 9.97 -25.81
C PRO A 161 -5.92 11.30 -25.37
N GLN A 162 -7.16 11.27 -24.86
CA GLN A 162 -7.81 12.46 -24.28
C GLN A 162 -7.00 13.02 -23.12
N PHE A 163 -6.45 12.14 -22.28
CA PHE A 163 -5.64 12.52 -21.12
C PHE A 163 -4.34 13.19 -21.55
N GLU A 164 -3.66 12.65 -22.54
CA GLU A 164 -2.44 13.25 -23.10
C GLU A 164 -2.73 14.63 -23.71
N ALA A 165 -3.85 14.78 -24.44
CA ALA A 165 -4.28 16.07 -24.96
C ALA A 165 -4.56 17.08 -23.83
N HIS A 166 -5.28 16.64 -22.78
CA HIS A 166 -5.55 17.46 -21.60
C HIS A 166 -4.27 17.88 -20.85
N LEU A 167 -3.30 16.98 -20.71
CA LEU A 167 -2.01 17.32 -20.08
C LEU A 167 -1.19 18.31 -20.92
N ALA A 168 -1.27 18.23 -22.24
CA ALA A 168 -0.55 19.11 -23.15
C ALA A 168 -1.13 20.53 -23.15
N ASP A 169 -2.46 20.66 -23.14
CA ASP A 169 -3.15 21.95 -23.05
C ASP A 169 -4.50 21.81 -22.31
N PRO A 170 -4.50 21.98 -20.96
CA PRO A 170 -5.72 21.90 -20.16
C PRO A 170 -6.77 22.98 -20.50
N SER A 171 -6.37 24.05 -21.20
CA SER A 171 -7.28 25.15 -21.58
C SER A 171 -8.02 24.87 -22.88
N ALA A 172 -7.42 24.10 -23.79
CA ALA A 172 -8.01 23.72 -25.08
C ALA A 172 -8.63 22.32 -25.07
N ALA A 173 -8.14 21.40 -24.25
CA ALA A 173 -8.63 20.04 -24.16
C ALA A 173 -9.26 19.76 -22.78
N PRO A 174 -10.54 19.33 -22.73
CA PRO A 174 -11.17 18.97 -21.46
C PRO A 174 -10.55 17.69 -20.87
N PRO A 175 -10.75 17.41 -19.57
CA PRO A 175 -10.38 16.13 -18.99
C PRO A 175 -11.01 14.95 -19.75
N PRO A 176 -10.40 13.75 -19.68
CA PRO A 176 -10.95 12.54 -20.28
C PRO A 176 -12.36 12.23 -19.78
N ASP A 177 -13.19 11.64 -20.64
CA ASP A 177 -14.56 11.30 -20.30
C ASP A 177 -14.62 10.37 -19.08
N GLY A 178 -15.38 10.78 -18.05
CA GLY A 178 -15.56 10.01 -16.82
C GLY A 178 -14.42 10.14 -15.80
N TYR A 179 -13.50 11.10 -15.98
CA TYR A 179 -12.40 11.37 -15.06
C TYR A 179 -12.39 12.82 -14.56
N THR A 180 -11.97 13.01 -13.31
CA THR A 180 -12.04 14.31 -12.61
C THR A 180 -10.65 14.83 -12.26
N PRO A 181 -10.21 16.02 -12.72
CA PRO A 181 -8.94 16.63 -12.28
C PRO A 181 -9.01 17.08 -10.80
N PRO A 182 -7.86 17.27 -10.11
CA PRO A 182 -6.50 17.17 -10.61
C PRO A 182 -6.02 15.71 -10.78
N PHE A 183 -5.04 15.53 -11.66
CA PHE A 183 -4.42 14.23 -11.90
C PHE A 183 -3.13 14.06 -11.10
N TYR A 184 -2.97 12.89 -10.49
CA TYR A 184 -1.80 12.48 -9.72
C TYR A 184 -0.98 11.45 -10.52
N LYS A 185 0.29 11.77 -10.80
CA LYS A 185 1.23 10.82 -11.43
C LYS A 185 1.78 9.86 -10.38
N ALA A 186 1.78 8.57 -10.65
CA ALA A 186 2.43 7.59 -9.78
C ALA A 186 3.94 7.85 -9.72
N ASP A 187 4.50 7.92 -8.51
CA ASP A 187 5.93 8.13 -8.27
C ASP A 187 6.41 7.21 -7.14
N ARG A 188 6.47 5.90 -7.44
CA ARG A 188 6.71 4.87 -6.42
C ARG A 188 8.00 5.10 -5.65
N GLU A 189 9.06 5.56 -6.30
CA GLU A 189 10.33 5.72 -5.61
C GLU A 189 10.28 6.83 -4.55
N ARG A 190 9.72 7.99 -4.91
CA ARG A 190 9.50 9.08 -3.96
C ARG A 190 8.58 8.63 -2.82
N GLU A 191 7.44 8.05 -3.17
CA GLU A 191 6.42 7.67 -2.20
C GLU A 191 6.90 6.57 -1.24
N MET A 192 7.65 5.56 -1.73
CA MET A 192 8.26 4.54 -0.88
C MET A 192 9.29 5.16 0.05
N ARG A 193 10.15 6.07 -0.44
CA ARG A 193 11.18 6.71 0.38
C ARG A 193 10.57 7.56 1.50
N GLU A 194 9.55 8.35 1.19
CA GLU A 194 8.87 9.19 2.18
C GLU A 194 8.06 8.34 3.18
N ALA A 195 7.34 7.32 2.73
CA ALA A 195 6.64 6.40 3.63
C ALA A 195 7.62 5.64 4.53
N HIS A 196 8.76 5.19 3.97
CA HIS A 196 9.83 4.51 4.72
C HIS A 196 10.35 5.40 5.84
N ALA A 197 10.66 6.67 5.56
CA ALA A 197 11.14 7.61 6.57
C ALA A 197 10.17 7.76 7.76
N ILE A 198 8.86 7.79 7.50
CA ILE A 198 7.85 7.86 8.56
C ILE A 198 7.80 6.58 9.39
N PHE A 199 7.83 5.41 8.75
CA PHE A 199 7.83 4.13 9.48
C PHE A 199 9.13 3.92 10.26
N GLN A 200 10.28 4.34 9.71
CA GLN A 200 11.56 4.30 10.39
C GLN A 200 11.53 5.17 11.65
N ALA A 201 11.05 6.42 11.54
CA ALA A 201 10.92 7.31 12.68
C ALA A 201 9.99 6.74 13.77
N ARG A 202 8.91 6.05 13.39
CA ARG A 202 8.03 5.35 14.34
C ARG A 202 8.76 4.20 15.05
N LEU A 203 9.53 3.39 14.32
CA LEU A 203 10.31 2.30 14.90
C LEU A 203 11.39 2.85 15.85
N ASP A 204 12.13 3.87 15.43
CA ASP A 204 13.16 4.52 16.24
C ASP A 204 12.58 5.09 17.54
N ALA A 205 11.39 5.70 17.46
CA ALA A 205 10.70 6.22 18.64
C ALA A 205 10.25 5.10 19.60
N ALA A 206 9.82 3.95 19.08
CA ALA A 206 9.46 2.79 19.91
C ALA A 206 10.70 2.17 20.59
N VAL A 207 11.81 2.06 19.86
CA VAL A 207 13.12 1.65 20.42
C VAL A 207 13.57 2.61 21.51
N ALA A 208 13.45 3.92 21.30
CA ALA A 208 13.81 4.93 22.30
C ALA A 208 12.96 4.85 23.57
N ARG A 209 11.70 4.38 23.47
CA ARG A 209 10.82 4.11 24.62
C ARG A 209 11.06 2.74 25.28
N GLY A 210 11.95 1.92 24.72
CA GLY A 210 12.22 0.56 25.22
C GLY A 210 11.14 -0.46 24.88
N GLU A 211 10.30 -0.17 23.89
CA GLU A 211 9.20 -1.06 23.47
C GLU A 211 9.65 -2.16 22.50
N TRP A 212 10.87 -2.05 21.95
CA TRP A 212 11.42 -2.97 20.96
C TRP A 212 12.94 -3.05 21.05
N ASP A 213 13.49 -4.28 21.04
CA ASP A 213 14.92 -4.53 20.86
C ASP A 213 15.21 -4.77 19.36
N PRO A 214 15.87 -3.83 18.65
CA PRO A 214 16.13 -3.96 17.23
C PRO A 214 17.20 -5.00 16.89
N ILE A 215 18.05 -5.41 17.86
CA ILE A 215 19.11 -6.40 17.67
C ILE A 215 18.52 -7.79 17.79
N LYS A 216 17.76 -8.04 18.85
CA LYS A 216 17.12 -9.34 19.10
C LYS A 216 15.82 -9.53 18.32
N GLN A 217 15.25 -8.44 17.81
CA GLN A 217 13.96 -8.41 17.13
C GLN A 217 12.85 -8.97 18.03
N GLU A 218 12.77 -8.50 19.27
CA GLU A 218 11.78 -8.93 20.27
C GLU A 218 11.31 -7.77 21.16
N VAL A 219 10.18 -7.97 21.85
CA VAL A 219 9.75 -7.07 22.93
C VAL A 219 10.62 -7.37 24.16
N PRO A 220 11.30 -6.38 24.76
CA PRO A 220 12.16 -6.63 25.92
C PRO A 220 11.40 -7.26 27.09
N GLY A 221 11.90 -8.40 27.57
CA GLY A 221 11.36 -9.07 28.76
C GLY A 221 10.15 -10.00 28.54
N GLN A 222 9.82 -10.31 27.28
CA GLN A 222 8.90 -11.40 26.91
C GLN A 222 9.63 -12.71 26.60
#